data_AF-A0A2D8I448-F1
#
_entry.id   AF-A0A2D8I448-F1
#
_cell.length_a   1.000
_cell.length_b   1.000
_cell.length_c   1.000
_cell.angle_alpha   90.00
_cell.angle_beta   90.00
_cell.angle_gamma   90.00
#
_symmetry.space_group_name_H-M   'P 1'
#
loop_
_entity.id
_entity.type
_entity.pdbx_description
1 polymer ?
#
loop_
_entity_poly.entity_id
_entity_poly.type
_entity_poly.pdbx_seq_one_letter_code
_entity_poly.pdbx_strand_id
1 'polypeptide(L)'
;MIRLQEYKEGDIVLKDGELGKGFCILESGSLEVVREGRTLSEIDQPGSIFGELSEILGMKRDAVIRAKTSTKVRHVEESIEDIVNKNPKVSVKLIKTLGRRLYRMNQLASKEMSANDTQSIPDGPDAVKILVVDDKPNIVKQLSEIFSKNEWHIQSTPDEAGALKICENTSFSAILISMALPGETAVDLRRKLKTNHNVLNTPIIGMIVQGDEVAQKKALNSGFADCITKPFNPNKTDAVMYKVMNLDSSARYFKFIDDFLFFKLPTELTPFVINDIKENMDNRIRNTINEGILKLIIDVSDLEEVGEEAIEVVGEFAEKIEDMKLPMRGTIIATGEDAEMWNNLDGCEEWGICEDLEGAKEHLDKDPEEEDED
;
A
#
# COMPACT_ATOMS: atom_id res chain seq x y z
N MET A 1 -7.23 -11.88 -34.01
CA MET A 1 -6.12 -11.43 -34.89
C MET A 1 -5.42 -10.27 -34.19
N ILE A 2 -4.07 -10.20 -34.20
CA ILE A 2 -3.34 -9.08 -33.59
C ILE A 2 -2.86 -8.15 -34.69
N ARG A 3 -3.23 -6.87 -34.64
CA ARG A 3 -2.87 -5.87 -35.65
C ARG A 3 -2.33 -4.60 -35.00
N LEU A 4 -1.19 -4.11 -35.48
CA LEU A 4 -0.69 -2.78 -35.13
C LEU A 4 -1.26 -1.74 -36.09
N GLN A 5 -1.75 -0.61 -35.56
CA GLN A 5 -2.29 0.49 -36.34
C GLN A 5 -1.84 1.83 -35.77
N GLU A 6 -1.54 2.77 -36.65
CA GLU A 6 -1.14 4.14 -36.31
C GLU A 6 -2.32 5.09 -36.51
N TYR A 7 -2.41 6.09 -35.63
CA TYR A 7 -3.48 7.08 -35.55
C TYR A 7 -2.85 8.46 -35.44
N LYS A 8 -3.37 9.43 -36.20
CA LYS A 8 -3.00 10.84 -36.07
C LYS A 8 -3.76 11.47 -34.90
N GLU A 9 -3.25 12.58 -34.41
CA GLU A 9 -3.98 13.41 -33.44
C GLU A 9 -5.40 13.72 -33.98
N GLY A 10 -6.40 13.52 -33.12
CA GLY A 10 -7.81 13.68 -33.43
C GLY A 10 -8.50 12.41 -33.98
N ASP A 11 -7.76 11.39 -34.41
CA ASP A 11 -8.36 10.18 -34.97
C ASP A 11 -9.10 9.38 -33.89
N ILE A 12 -10.26 8.81 -34.24
CA ILE A 12 -11.02 7.93 -33.35
C ILE A 12 -10.42 6.52 -33.40
N VAL A 13 -9.99 6.04 -32.25
CA VAL A 13 -9.44 4.69 -32.06
C VAL A 13 -10.56 3.68 -31.77
N LEU A 14 -11.50 4.03 -30.88
CA LEU A 14 -12.68 3.22 -30.59
C LEU A 14 -13.92 4.12 -30.50
N LYS A 15 -15.01 3.70 -31.14
CA LYS A 15 -16.31 4.42 -31.10
C LYS A 15 -17.17 3.93 -29.94
N ASP A 16 -18.00 4.83 -29.44
CA ASP A 16 -19.08 4.51 -28.51
C ASP A 16 -20.24 3.81 -29.25
N GLY A 17 -21.12 3.16 -28.48
CA GLY A 17 -22.32 2.47 -29.01
C GLY A 17 -22.05 1.12 -29.68
N GLU A 18 -20.79 0.74 -29.86
CA GLU A 18 -20.38 -0.55 -30.42
C GLU A 18 -20.12 -1.60 -29.33
N LEU A 19 -20.44 -2.86 -29.62
CA LEU A 19 -19.99 -3.99 -28.81
C LEU A 19 -18.52 -4.28 -29.13
N GLY A 20 -17.69 -4.31 -28.10
CA GLY A 20 -16.28 -4.63 -28.21
C GLY A 20 -16.03 -6.07 -28.59
N LYS A 21 -14.91 -6.29 -29.28
CA LYS A 21 -14.34 -7.61 -29.58
C LYS A 21 -12.86 -7.53 -29.22
N GLY A 22 -12.46 -8.24 -28.18
CA GLY A 22 -11.14 -8.14 -27.59
C GLY A 22 -10.84 -6.78 -26.96
N PHE A 23 -9.57 -6.39 -27.00
CA PHE A 23 -9.05 -5.18 -26.38
C PHE A 23 -7.91 -4.56 -27.21
N CYS A 24 -7.49 -3.37 -26.81
CA CYS A 24 -6.37 -2.65 -27.41
C CYS A 24 -5.24 -2.46 -26.40
N ILE A 25 -4.01 -2.36 -26.90
CA ILE A 25 -2.81 -2.02 -26.13
C ILE A 25 -2.19 -0.77 -26.75
N LEU A 26 -1.91 0.23 -25.92
CA LEU A 26 -1.17 1.42 -26.33
C LEU A 26 0.32 1.07 -26.50
N GLU A 27 0.91 1.29 -27.67
CA GLU A 27 2.35 1.06 -27.88
C GLU A 27 3.17 2.35 -27.71
N SER A 28 2.64 3.48 -28.17
CA SER A 28 3.29 4.79 -28.05
C SER A 28 2.28 5.91 -28.34
N GLY A 29 2.49 7.10 -27.78
CA GLY A 29 1.58 8.25 -27.91
C GLY A 29 0.57 8.31 -26.76
N SER A 30 -0.49 9.09 -26.92
CA SER A 30 -1.50 9.30 -25.88
C SER A 30 -2.93 9.37 -26.45
N LEU A 31 -3.88 8.88 -25.65
CA LEU A 31 -5.29 8.79 -25.98
C LEU A 31 -6.13 9.51 -24.95
N GLU A 32 -7.26 10.08 -25.36
CA GLU A 32 -8.27 10.63 -24.48
C GLU A 32 -9.56 9.78 -24.51
N VAL A 33 -10.19 9.63 -23.34
CA VAL A 33 -11.49 8.98 -23.18
C VAL A 33 -12.55 10.07 -23.13
N VAL A 34 -13.42 10.13 -24.14
CA VAL A 34 -14.41 11.20 -24.30
C VAL A 34 -15.82 10.66 -24.18
N ARG A 35 -16.63 11.24 -23.30
CA ARG A 35 -18.07 10.95 -23.16
C ARG A 35 -18.85 12.25 -23.17
N GLU A 36 -19.90 12.30 -23.99
CA GLU A 36 -20.77 13.50 -24.10
C GLU A 36 -19.99 14.81 -24.36
N GLY A 37 -18.89 14.71 -25.13
CA GLY A 37 -18.02 15.84 -25.46
C GLY A 37 -17.07 16.29 -24.35
N ARG A 38 -17.02 15.59 -23.21
CA ARG A 38 -16.07 15.85 -22.10
C ARG A 38 -14.99 14.77 -22.05
N THR A 39 -13.74 15.19 -21.84
CA THR A 39 -12.62 14.26 -21.60
C THR A 39 -12.67 13.78 -20.16
N LEU A 40 -12.88 12.48 -19.96
CA LEU A 40 -13.00 11.82 -18.66
C LEU A 40 -11.64 11.41 -18.09
N SER A 41 -10.72 10.98 -18.96
CA SER A 41 -9.40 10.51 -18.57
C SER A 41 -8.46 10.43 -19.78
N GLU A 42 -7.16 10.32 -19.50
CA GLU A 42 -6.10 10.12 -20.49
C GLU A 42 -5.46 8.73 -20.33
N ILE A 43 -4.97 8.19 -21.44
CA ILE A 43 -4.19 6.95 -21.49
C ILE A 43 -2.90 7.29 -22.24
N ASP A 44 -1.81 7.43 -21.49
CA ASP A 44 -0.51 7.92 -21.96
C ASP A 44 0.64 6.94 -21.72
N GLN A 45 0.41 5.88 -20.93
CA GLN A 45 1.42 4.87 -20.63
C GLN A 45 1.45 3.73 -21.67
N PRO A 46 2.59 3.49 -22.35
CA PRO A 46 2.79 2.30 -23.17
C PRO A 46 2.51 1.00 -22.40
N GLY A 47 1.91 0.03 -23.08
CA GLY A 47 1.44 -1.22 -22.49
C GLY A 47 0.07 -1.14 -21.80
N SER A 48 -0.55 0.05 -21.72
CA SER A 48 -1.90 0.20 -21.18
C SER A 48 -2.94 -0.55 -22.01
N ILE A 49 -3.74 -1.39 -21.35
CA ILE A 49 -4.87 -2.10 -21.95
C ILE A 49 -6.12 -1.24 -21.89
N PHE A 50 -6.87 -1.13 -22.98
CA PHE A 50 -8.12 -0.36 -23.03
C PHE A 50 -9.14 -0.98 -24.00
N GLY A 51 -10.41 -0.60 -23.84
CA GLY A 51 -11.52 -1.10 -24.66
C GLY A 51 -12.03 -2.50 -24.27
N GLU A 52 -11.47 -3.10 -23.21
CA GLU A 52 -11.74 -4.45 -22.72
C GLU A 52 -13.12 -4.59 -22.05
N LEU A 53 -13.59 -3.51 -21.38
CA LEU A 53 -14.79 -3.54 -20.54
C LEU A 53 -16.05 -3.95 -21.31
N SER A 54 -16.14 -3.55 -22.58
CA SER A 54 -17.30 -3.84 -23.41
C SER A 54 -17.47 -5.34 -23.66
N GLU A 55 -16.36 -6.05 -23.90
CA GLU A 55 -16.41 -7.50 -24.08
C GLU A 55 -16.56 -8.24 -22.75
N ILE A 56 -15.84 -7.80 -21.70
CA ILE A 56 -15.89 -8.41 -20.36
C ILE A 56 -17.31 -8.35 -19.76
N LEU A 57 -17.98 -7.21 -19.88
CA LEU A 57 -19.29 -6.98 -19.26
C LEU A 57 -20.46 -7.26 -20.22
N GLY A 58 -20.18 -7.54 -21.49
CA GLY A 58 -21.21 -7.72 -22.52
C GLY A 58 -22.05 -6.46 -22.79
N MET A 59 -21.50 -5.27 -22.52
CA MET A 59 -22.16 -3.97 -22.71
C MET A 59 -21.57 -3.23 -23.89
N LYS A 60 -22.34 -2.32 -24.52
CA LYS A 60 -21.79 -1.42 -25.55
C LYS A 60 -20.78 -0.45 -24.92
N ARG A 61 -19.85 0.07 -25.72
CA ARG A 61 -18.92 1.10 -25.28
C ARG A 61 -19.67 2.39 -24.94
N ASP A 62 -19.42 2.93 -23.75
CA ASP A 62 -20.07 4.14 -23.25
C ASP A 62 -19.26 5.43 -23.48
N ALA A 63 -18.08 5.30 -24.09
CA ALA A 63 -17.17 6.41 -24.37
C ALA A 63 -16.40 6.17 -25.67
N VAL A 64 -16.02 7.27 -26.32
CA VAL A 64 -15.13 7.30 -27.48
C VAL A 64 -13.69 7.35 -26.98
N ILE A 65 -12.80 6.59 -27.61
CA ILE A 65 -11.35 6.72 -27.42
C ILE A 65 -10.78 7.44 -28.63
N ARG A 66 -10.12 8.58 -28.40
CA ARG A 66 -9.52 9.39 -29.46
C ARG A 66 -8.02 9.54 -29.23
N ALA A 67 -7.25 9.58 -30.31
CA ALA A 67 -5.83 9.90 -30.24
C ALA A 67 -5.64 11.38 -29.90
N LYS A 68 -4.97 11.65 -28.78
CA LYS A 68 -4.59 13.00 -28.34
C LYS A 68 -3.26 13.44 -28.96
N THR A 69 -2.39 12.49 -29.28
CA THR A 69 -1.16 12.71 -30.05
C THR A 69 -1.05 11.67 -31.17
N SER A 70 0.00 11.72 -31.99
CA SER A 70 0.30 10.63 -32.93
C SER A 70 0.54 9.33 -32.14
N THR A 71 -0.32 8.34 -32.35
CA THR A 71 -0.43 7.17 -31.45
C THR A 71 -0.34 5.86 -32.22
N LYS A 72 0.36 4.87 -31.67
CA LYS A 72 0.38 3.49 -32.17
C LYS A 72 -0.38 2.59 -31.21
N VAL A 73 -1.32 1.83 -31.74
CA VAL A 73 -2.21 0.96 -30.97
C VAL A 73 -2.19 -0.44 -31.55
N ARG A 74 -1.98 -1.43 -30.69
CA ARG A 74 -2.13 -2.85 -31.03
C ARG A 74 -3.55 -3.29 -30.72
N HIS A 75 -4.31 -3.65 -31.75
CA HIS A 75 -5.64 -4.22 -31.67
C HIS A 75 -5.53 -5.74 -31.51
N VAL A 76 -6.15 -6.27 -30.47
CA VAL A 76 -6.23 -7.70 -30.19
C VAL A 76 -7.67 -8.14 -30.38
N GLU A 77 -8.01 -8.57 -31.60
CA GLU A 77 -9.37 -8.97 -32.01
C GLU A 77 -9.60 -10.47 -31.77
N GLU A 78 -9.25 -10.95 -30.59
CA GLU A 78 -9.53 -12.31 -30.12
C GLU A 78 -10.30 -12.18 -28.81
N SER A 79 -11.21 -13.12 -28.53
CA SER A 79 -12.02 -13.03 -27.32
C SER A 79 -11.12 -13.05 -26.09
N ILE A 80 -11.44 -12.22 -25.09
CA ILE A 80 -10.69 -12.22 -23.83
C ILE A 80 -10.68 -13.62 -23.19
N GLU A 81 -11.77 -14.38 -23.30
CA GLU A 81 -11.84 -15.76 -22.80
C GLU A 81 -10.78 -16.67 -23.46
N ASP A 82 -10.67 -16.65 -24.79
CA ASP A 82 -9.69 -17.45 -25.52
C ASP A 82 -8.25 -17.04 -25.18
N ILE A 83 -8.00 -15.72 -25.05
CA ILE A 83 -6.68 -15.19 -24.70
C ILE A 83 -6.28 -15.61 -23.29
N VAL A 84 -7.21 -15.54 -22.33
CA VAL A 84 -6.96 -15.95 -20.95
C VAL A 84 -6.69 -17.46 -20.87
N ASN A 85 -7.44 -18.27 -21.63
CA ASN A 85 -7.22 -19.71 -21.71
C ASN A 85 -5.84 -20.05 -22.30
N LYS A 86 -5.37 -19.30 -23.30
CA LYS A 86 -4.06 -19.49 -23.93
C LYS A 86 -2.92 -18.94 -23.08
N ASN A 87 -3.13 -17.84 -22.37
CA ASN A 87 -2.12 -17.17 -21.56
C ASN A 87 -2.74 -16.60 -20.27
N PRO A 88 -2.76 -17.39 -19.18
CA PRO A 88 -3.33 -16.97 -17.90
C PRO A 88 -2.65 -15.74 -17.28
N LYS A 89 -1.43 -15.35 -17.70
CA LYS A 89 -0.80 -14.12 -17.21
C LYS A 89 -1.55 -12.86 -17.65
N VAL A 90 -2.30 -12.93 -18.75
CA VAL A 90 -3.13 -11.82 -19.25
C VAL A 90 -4.28 -11.52 -18.29
N SER A 91 -4.90 -12.53 -17.67
CA SER A 91 -5.99 -12.30 -16.71
C SER A 91 -5.51 -11.52 -15.49
N VAL A 92 -4.32 -11.83 -14.98
CA VAL A 92 -3.70 -11.09 -13.87
C VAL A 92 -3.47 -9.62 -14.24
N LYS A 93 -3.00 -9.34 -15.47
CA LYS A 93 -2.78 -7.96 -15.93
C LYS A 93 -4.10 -7.20 -16.10
N LEU A 94 -5.14 -7.84 -16.65
CA LEU A 94 -6.48 -7.26 -16.78
C LEU A 94 -7.09 -6.95 -15.42
N ILE A 95 -7.07 -7.90 -14.48
CA ILE A 95 -7.58 -7.72 -13.11
C ILE A 95 -6.87 -6.54 -12.42
N LYS A 96 -5.53 -6.49 -12.47
CA LYS A 96 -4.77 -5.39 -11.88
C LYS A 96 -5.11 -4.04 -12.52
N THR A 97 -5.25 -4.00 -13.84
CA THR A 97 -5.57 -2.77 -14.58
C THR A 97 -6.97 -2.25 -14.22
N LEU A 98 -7.97 -3.13 -14.22
CA LEU A 98 -9.35 -2.79 -13.84
C LEU A 98 -9.46 -2.39 -12.37
N GLY A 99 -8.80 -3.12 -11.47
CA GLY A 99 -8.77 -2.80 -10.04
C GLY A 99 -8.16 -1.42 -9.77
N ARG A 100 -7.04 -1.08 -10.41
CA ARG A 100 -6.42 0.25 -10.31
C ARG A 100 -7.36 1.36 -10.81
N ARG A 101 -8.08 1.13 -11.92
CA ARG A 101 -9.05 2.09 -12.47
C ARG A 101 -10.22 2.32 -11.53
N LEU A 102 -10.80 1.23 -11.00
CA LEU A 102 -11.90 1.30 -10.04
C LEU A 102 -11.48 2.07 -8.78
N TYR A 103 -10.29 1.78 -8.26
CA TYR A 103 -9.72 2.49 -7.11
C TYR A 103 -9.59 3.99 -7.36
N ARG A 104 -9.00 4.40 -8.50
CA ARG A 104 -8.87 5.82 -8.89
C ARG A 104 -10.22 6.51 -9.07
N MET A 105 -11.20 5.84 -9.67
CA MET A 105 -12.55 6.41 -9.85
C MET A 105 -13.24 6.65 -8.51
N ASN A 106 -13.13 5.70 -7.57
CA ASN A 106 -13.69 5.84 -6.23
C ASN A 106 -13.02 6.98 -5.43
N GLN A 107 -11.70 7.17 -5.59
CA GLN A 107 -10.94 8.27 -5.00
C GLN A 107 -11.34 9.66 -5.52
N LEU A 108 -11.76 9.76 -6.78
CA LEU A 108 -12.23 11.03 -7.37
C LEU A 108 -13.66 11.35 -6.95
N ALA A 109 -14.53 10.33 -6.86
CA ALA A 109 -15.91 10.49 -6.39
C ALA A 109 -15.99 10.89 -4.90
N SER A 110 -15.05 10.46 -4.07
CA SER A 110 -14.98 10.85 -2.66
C SER A 110 -14.51 12.29 -2.44
N LYS A 111 -13.76 12.90 -3.38
CA LYS A 111 -13.31 14.30 -3.29
C LYS A 111 -14.43 15.33 -3.56
N GLU A 112 -15.45 15.00 -4.34
CA GLU A 112 -16.57 15.93 -4.62
C GLU A 112 -17.59 16.01 -3.47
N MET A 113 -17.59 15.05 -2.55
CA MET A 113 -18.54 14.97 -1.42
C MET A 113 -18.08 15.70 -0.15
N SER A 114 -16.83 16.17 -0.09
CA SER A 114 -16.21 16.74 1.12
C SER A 114 -16.43 18.25 1.32
N ALA A 115 -17.29 18.90 0.52
CA ALA A 115 -17.46 20.36 0.55
C ALA A 115 -18.60 20.90 1.43
N ASN A 116 -19.29 20.07 2.25
CA ASN A 116 -20.29 20.56 3.20
C ASN A 116 -20.15 19.94 4.59
N ASP A 117 -19.99 20.82 5.59
CA ASP A 117 -19.71 20.63 7.02
C ASP A 117 -20.47 19.52 7.76
N THR A 118 -19.77 18.81 8.67
CA THR A 118 -19.87 18.88 10.16
C THR A 118 -19.48 17.54 10.79
N GLN A 119 -18.42 17.51 11.61
CA GLN A 119 -18.04 16.45 12.59
C GLN A 119 -18.58 15.03 12.36
N SER A 120 -18.22 14.40 11.25
CA SER A 120 -18.41 12.97 11.01
C SER A 120 -17.05 12.31 10.80
N ILE A 121 -16.79 11.24 11.56
CA ILE A 121 -15.66 10.33 11.35
C ILE A 121 -15.67 9.89 9.88
N PRO A 122 -14.54 9.87 9.16
CA PRO A 122 -14.53 9.52 7.73
C PRO A 122 -15.07 8.10 7.52
N ASP A 123 -16.26 8.00 6.91
CA ASP A 123 -16.84 6.75 6.38
C ASP A 123 -16.29 6.46 4.97
N GLY A 124 -14.97 6.59 4.80
CA GLY A 124 -14.29 6.13 3.59
C GLY A 124 -14.14 4.61 3.58
N PRO A 125 -14.32 3.93 2.43
CA PRO A 125 -14.16 2.48 2.32
C PRO A 125 -12.73 1.97 2.61
N ASP A 126 -11.74 2.87 2.71
CA ASP A 126 -10.33 2.57 3.02
C ASP A 126 -9.91 2.95 4.46
N ALA A 127 -10.81 3.51 5.27
CA ALA A 127 -10.46 3.92 6.63
C ALA A 127 -10.35 2.70 7.56
N VAL A 128 -9.14 2.40 8.02
CA VAL A 128 -8.90 1.31 8.98
C VAL A 128 -9.54 1.67 10.31
N LYS A 129 -10.59 0.91 10.68
CA LYS A 129 -11.33 1.10 11.94
C LYS A 129 -11.04 -0.07 12.88
N ILE A 130 -10.60 0.24 14.09
CA ILE A 130 -10.24 -0.73 15.12
C ILE A 130 -11.16 -0.56 16.33
N LEU A 131 -11.80 -1.65 16.75
CA LEU A 131 -12.56 -1.68 18.00
C LEU A 131 -11.66 -2.14 19.16
N VAL A 132 -11.60 -1.38 20.24
CA VAL A 132 -10.87 -1.74 21.47
C VAL A 132 -11.85 -2.00 22.60
N VAL A 133 -11.77 -3.20 23.20
CA VAL A 133 -12.59 -3.61 24.35
C VAL A 133 -11.70 -3.73 25.58
N ASP A 134 -11.73 -2.70 26.42
CA ASP A 134 -10.91 -2.60 27.64
C ASP A 134 -11.57 -1.65 28.65
N ASP A 135 -11.62 -2.05 29.91
CA ASP A 135 -12.21 -1.25 30.99
C ASP A 135 -11.31 -0.09 31.45
N LYS A 136 -10.03 -0.07 31.03
CA LYS A 136 -9.06 0.94 31.42
C LYS A 136 -8.90 2.00 30.32
N PRO A 137 -9.30 3.27 30.56
CA PRO A 137 -9.20 4.33 29.54
C PRO A 137 -7.75 4.61 29.11
N ASN A 138 -6.77 4.39 29.98
CA ASN A 138 -5.35 4.57 29.63
C ASN A 138 -4.88 3.60 28.53
N ILE A 139 -5.48 2.41 28.41
CA ILE A 139 -5.16 1.45 27.35
C ILE A 139 -5.63 2.00 25.99
N VAL A 140 -6.84 2.56 25.95
CA VAL A 140 -7.39 3.19 24.75
C VAL A 140 -6.51 4.37 24.33
N LYS A 141 -6.05 5.20 25.29
CA LYS A 141 -5.17 6.33 25.00
C LYS A 141 -3.85 5.88 24.39
N GLN A 142 -3.16 4.90 24.98
CA GLN A 142 -1.90 4.38 24.45
C GLN A 142 -2.05 3.82 23.03
N LEU A 143 -3.10 3.03 22.77
CA LEU A 143 -3.36 2.51 21.43
C LEU A 143 -3.69 3.63 20.43
N SER A 144 -4.39 4.68 20.87
CA SER A 144 -4.70 5.83 20.02
C SER A 144 -3.43 6.55 19.57
N GLU A 145 -2.44 6.70 20.45
CA GLU A 145 -1.12 7.29 20.14
C GLU A 145 -0.30 6.41 19.19
N ILE A 146 -0.38 5.08 19.32
CA ILE A 146 0.30 4.14 18.41
C ILE A 146 -0.34 4.21 17.02
N PHE A 147 -1.67 4.08 16.95
CA PHE A 147 -2.41 3.95 15.69
C PHE A 147 -2.62 5.27 14.94
N SER A 148 -2.47 6.43 15.60
CA SER A 148 -2.53 7.73 14.92
C SER A 148 -1.44 7.90 13.85
N LYS A 149 -0.30 7.19 13.97
CA LYS A 149 0.79 7.24 12.99
C LYS A 149 0.37 6.72 11.60
N ASN A 150 -0.58 5.80 11.56
CA ASN A 150 -1.05 5.15 10.34
C ASN A 150 -2.44 5.66 9.91
N GLU A 151 -2.92 6.77 10.49
CA GLU A 151 -4.27 7.32 10.28
C GLU A 151 -5.40 6.32 10.61
N TRP A 152 -5.13 5.34 11.48
CA TRP A 152 -6.11 4.34 11.88
C TRP A 152 -7.02 4.89 12.98
N HIS A 153 -8.32 4.65 12.83
CA HIS A 153 -9.33 5.16 13.76
C HIS A 153 -9.70 4.13 14.81
N ILE A 154 -9.68 4.55 16.08
CA ILE A 154 -10.12 3.71 17.20
C ILE A 154 -11.54 4.08 17.61
N GLN A 155 -12.37 3.06 17.75
CA GLN A 155 -13.56 3.10 18.58
C GLN A 155 -13.35 2.21 19.80
N SER A 156 -13.84 2.62 20.97
CA SER A 156 -13.64 1.84 22.19
C SER A 156 -14.91 1.64 23.00
N THR A 157 -14.89 0.62 23.85
CA THR A 157 -15.96 0.27 24.77
C THR A 157 -15.36 -0.44 25.99
N PRO A 158 -15.89 -0.21 27.21
CA PRO A 158 -15.35 -0.82 28.41
C PRO A 158 -15.76 -2.29 28.59
N ASP A 159 -16.82 -2.72 27.91
CA ASP A 159 -17.45 -4.01 28.19
C ASP A 159 -17.98 -4.73 26.94
N GLU A 160 -18.38 -5.98 27.18
CA GLU A 160 -18.97 -6.88 26.19
C GLU A 160 -20.27 -6.33 25.59
N ALA A 161 -21.14 -5.73 26.39
CA ALA A 161 -22.44 -5.27 25.94
C ALA A 161 -22.30 -4.13 24.93
N GLY A 162 -21.43 -3.15 25.20
CA GLY A 162 -21.09 -2.09 24.29
C GLY A 162 -20.41 -2.61 23.02
N ALA A 163 -19.51 -3.60 23.14
CA ALA A 163 -18.85 -4.20 21.98
C ALA A 163 -19.84 -4.86 21.03
N LEU A 164 -20.79 -5.64 21.56
CA LEU A 164 -21.83 -6.28 20.75
C LEU A 164 -22.72 -5.25 20.07
N LYS A 165 -23.18 -4.24 20.81
CA LYS A 165 -24.03 -3.15 20.29
C LYS A 165 -23.35 -2.35 19.19
N ILE A 166 -22.07 -2.04 19.34
CA ILE A 166 -21.29 -1.33 18.32
C ILE A 166 -21.18 -2.19 17.05
N CYS A 167 -20.89 -3.49 17.19
CA CYS A 167 -20.77 -4.40 16.06
C CYS A 167 -22.09 -4.73 15.35
N GLU A 168 -23.26 -4.36 15.90
CA GLU A 168 -24.55 -4.51 15.21
C GLU A 168 -24.69 -3.59 14.00
N ASN A 169 -24.04 -2.42 14.02
CA ASN A 169 -24.20 -1.39 12.99
C ASN A 169 -22.89 -0.97 12.34
N THR A 170 -21.74 -1.44 12.86
CA THR A 170 -20.41 -1.02 12.40
C THR A 170 -19.54 -2.24 12.13
N SER A 171 -18.85 -2.23 10.98
CA SER A 171 -17.77 -3.18 10.66
C SER A 171 -16.42 -2.62 11.09
N PHE A 172 -15.48 -3.52 11.39
CA PHE A 172 -14.11 -3.16 11.78
C PHE A 172 -13.08 -3.96 10.99
N SER A 173 -11.92 -3.35 10.77
CA SER A 173 -10.75 -3.99 10.18
C SER A 173 -10.09 -4.96 11.17
N ALA A 174 -10.16 -4.65 12.47
CA ALA A 174 -9.70 -5.52 13.56
C ALA A 174 -10.41 -5.20 14.88
N ILE A 175 -10.46 -6.18 15.79
CA ILE A 175 -11.02 -6.02 17.15
C ILE A 175 -9.97 -6.47 18.17
N LEU A 176 -9.63 -5.60 19.11
CA LEU A 176 -8.72 -5.85 20.22
C LEU A 176 -9.53 -6.07 21.51
N ILE A 177 -9.37 -7.22 22.16
CA ILE A 177 -10.07 -7.54 23.41
C ILE A 177 -9.08 -7.77 24.53
N SER A 178 -9.27 -7.13 25.68
CA SER A 178 -8.43 -7.43 26.82
C SER A 178 -8.69 -8.82 27.39
N MET A 179 -7.62 -9.58 27.55
CA MET A 179 -7.65 -10.87 28.26
C MET A 179 -7.74 -10.70 29.79
N ALA A 180 -7.59 -9.48 30.30
CA ALA A 180 -7.73 -9.16 31.72
C ALA A 180 -9.19 -8.89 32.14
N LEU A 181 -10.15 -8.95 31.21
CA LEU A 181 -11.57 -8.86 31.55
C LEU A 181 -11.98 -10.01 32.48
N PRO A 182 -12.92 -9.79 33.42
CA PRO A 182 -13.27 -10.79 34.43
C PRO A 182 -13.74 -12.14 33.85
N GLY A 183 -13.26 -13.24 34.43
CA GLY A 183 -13.75 -14.59 34.13
C GLY A 183 -13.52 -15.04 32.69
N GLU A 184 -14.61 -15.45 32.01
CA GLU A 184 -14.59 -15.93 30.62
C GLU A 184 -14.99 -14.86 29.60
N THR A 185 -15.21 -13.62 30.04
CA THR A 185 -15.81 -12.53 29.24
C THR A 185 -15.11 -12.32 27.90
N ALA A 186 -13.78 -12.31 27.86
CA ALA A 186 -13.03 -12.11 26.61
C ALA A 186 -13.28 -13.22 25.57
N VAL A 187 -13.31 -14.47 26.03
CA VAL A 187 -13.53 -15.65 25.18
C VAL A 187 -14.99 -15.73 24.72
N ASP A 188 -15.93 -15.46 25.63
CA ASP A 188 -17.35 -15.43 25.31
C ASP A 188 -17.70 -14.29 24.35
N LEU A 189 -17.12 -13.10 24.53
CA LEU A 189 -17.28 -11.98 23.62
C LEU A 189 -16.78 -12.36 22.22
N ARG A 190 -15.56 -12.91 22.12
CA ARG A 190 -15.02 -13.39 20.83
C ARG A 190 -15.99 -14.35 20.16
N ARG A 191 -16.48 -15.35 20.90
CA ARG A 191 -17.43 -16.35 20.37
C ARG A 191 -18.71 -15.70 19.86
N LYS A 192 -19.28 -14.75 20.60
CA LYS A 192 -20.48 -14.01 20.18
C LYS A 192 -20.22 -13.14 18.95
N LEU A 193 -19.11 -12.40 18.90
CA LEU A 193 -18.72 -11.60 17.73
C LEU A 193 -18.59 -12.45 16.46
N LYS A 194 -18.08 -13.69 16.56
CA LYS A 194 -18.02 -14.64 15.43
C LYS A 194 -19.38 -15.14 14.95
N THR A 195 -20.47 -14.83 15.64
CA THR A 195 -21.85 -15.07 15.17
C THR A 195 -22.51 -13.81 14.57
N ASN A 196 -21.88 -12.64 14.68
CA ASN A 196 -22.40 -11.39 14.12
C ASN A 196 -21.92 -11.20 12.67
N HIS A 197 -22.88 -11.10 11.74
CA HIS A 197 -22.62 -10.96 10.30
C HIS A 197 -21.70 -9.80 9.89
N ASN A 198 -21.63 -8.71 10.66
CA ASN A 198 -20.80 -7.54 10.33
C ASN A 198 -19.32 -7.75 10.65
N VAL A 199 -19.01 -8.66 11.56
CA VAL A 199 -17.65 -8.83 12.12
C VAL A 199 -17.20 -10.30 12.21
N LEU A 200 -17.97 -11.23 11.63
CA LEU A 200 -17.65 -12.67 11.66
C LEU A 200 -16.27 -12.98 11.06
N ASN A 201 -15.88 -12.22 10.03
CA ASN A 201 -14.59 -12.35 9.35
C ASN A 201 -13.51 -11.41 9.91
N THR A 202 -13.87 -10.46 10.77
CA THR A 202 -12.92 -9.52 11.35
C THR A 202 -11.93 -10.24 12.27
N PRO A 203 -10.60 -10.06 12.11
CA PRO A 203 -9.61 -10.64 13.01
C PRO A 203 -9.79 -10.09 14.43
N ILE A 204 -9.72 -10.99 15.43
CA ILE A 204 -9.87 -10.65 16.85
C ILE A 204 -8.55 -10.97 17.55
N ILE A 205 -7.95 -9.96 18.17
CA ILE A 205 -6.61 -9.98 18.75
C ILE A 205 -6.72 -9.84 20.27
N GLY A 206 -5.98 -10.66 21.01
CA GLY A 206 -5.98 -10.65 22.47
C GLY A 206 -4.95 -9.64 23.01
N MET A 207 -5.34 -8.78 23.95
CA MET A 207 -4.40 -7.93 24.69
C MET A 207 -4.08 -8.55 26.05
N ILE A 208 -2.84 -9.01 26.22
CA ILE A 208 -2.39 -9.82 27.36
C ILE A 208 -1.49 -8.99 28.28
N VAL A 209 -1.51 -9.25 29.59
CA VAL A 209 -0.57 -8.66 30.53
C VAL A 209 0.78 -9.38 30.42
N GLN A 210 1.89 -8.64 30.35
CA GLN A 210 3.23 -9.23 30.31
C GLN A 210 3.45 -10.26 31.43
N GLY A 211 3.91 -11.45 31.05
CA GLY A 211 4.13 -12.58 31.96
C GLY A 211 2.92 -13.51 32.17
N ASP A 212 1.75 -13.17 31.62
CA ASP A 212 0.55 -14.00 31.73
C ASP A 212 0.47 -15.07 30.61
N GLU A 213 1.30 -16.10 30.74
CA GLU A 213 1.31 -17.23 29.80
C GLU A 213 -0.02 -18.00 29.75
N VAL A 214 -0.78 -17.97 30.85
CA VAL A 214 -2.07 -18.66 30.95
C VAL A 214 -3.09 -17.96 30.05
N ALA A 215 -3.17 -16.63 30.14
CA ALA A 215 -4.01 -15.83 29.25
C ALA A 215 -3.58 -15.98 27.78
N GLN A 216 -2.28 -16.06 27.50
CA GLN A 216 -1.78 -16.27 26.13
C GLN A 216 -2.22 -17.61 25.55
N LYS A 217 -1.99 -18.71 26.27
CA LYS A 217 -2.44 -20.04 25.84
C LYS A 217 -3.96 -20.08 25.66
N LYS A 218 -4.70 -19.44 26.58
CA LYS A 218 -6.16 -19.36 26.50
C LYS A 218 -6.64 -18.60 25.25
N ALA A 219 -6.04 -17.46 24.93
CA ALA A 219 -6.37 -16.70 23.73
C ALA A 219 -6.16 -17.53 22.46
N LEU A 220 -4.98 -18.15 22.31
CA LEU A 220 -4.66 -18.98 21.14
C LEU A 220 -5.60 -20.18 21.02
N ASN A 221 -5.82 -20.93 22.10
CA ASN A 221 -6.71 -22.09 22.11
C ASN A 221 -8.18 -21.72 21.83
N SER A 222 -8.57 -20.48 22.14
CA SER A 222 -9.92 -19.96 21.90
C SER A 222 -10.09 -19.34 20.51
N GLY A 223 -9.05 -19.39 19.68
CA GLY A 223 -9.06 -18.97 18.28
C GLY A 223 -8.83 -17.47 18.03
N PHE A 224 -8.27 -16.73 18.99
CA PHE A 224 -7.79 -15.37 18.70
C PHE A 224 -6.76 -15.43 17.56
N ALA A 225 -6.79 -14.44 16.68
CA ALA A 225 -5.96 -14.42 15.47
C ALA A 225 -4.48 -14.27 15.81
N ASP A 226 -4.19 -13.40 16.78
CA ASP A 226 -2.87 -13.22 17.38
C ASP A 226 -3.04 -12.51 18.73
N CYS A 227 -1.95 -12.16 19.39
CA CYS A 227 -1.97 -11.40 20.64
C CYS A 227 -0.92 -10.28 20.69
N ILE A 228 -1.25 -9.20 21.40
CA ILE A 228 -0.31 -8.13 21.76
C ILE A 228 -0.16 -8.06 23.28
N THR A 229 1.03 -7.68 23.74
CA THR A 229 1.37 -7.67 25.17
C THR A 229 1.35 -6.23 25.72
N LYS A 230 0.81 -6.06 26.92
CA LYS A 230 0.81 -4.83 27.72
C LYS A 230 2.01 -4.84 28.69
N PRO A 231 2.78 -3.74 28.83
CA PRO A 231 2.66 -2.48 28.10
C PRO A 231 3.00 -2.64 26.61
N PHE A 232 2.33 -1.87 25.75
CA PHE A 232 2.43 -2.03 24.30
C PHE A 232 3.78 -1.50 23.79
N ASN A 233 4.53 -2.35 23.09
CA ASN A 233 5.60 -1.89 22.22
C ASN A 233 4.97 -1.46 20.87
N PRO A 234 5.13 -0.20 20.42
CA PRO A 234 4.51 0.29 19.20
C PRO A 234 4.85 -0.56 17.96
N ASN A 235 6.13 -0.88 17.77
CA ASN A 235 6.61 -1.63 16.60
C ASN A 235 6.04 -3.05 16.53
N LYS A 236 6.01 -3.77 17.66
CA LYS A 236 5.41 -5.11 17.74
C LYS A 236 3.89 -5.06 17.58
N THR A 237 3.24 -4.03 18.12
CA THR A 237 1.79 -3.86 18.00
C THR A 237 1.40 -3.62 16.55
N ASP A 238 2.06 -2.67 15.87
CA ASP A 238 1.82 -2.39 14.46
C ASP A 238 2.10 -3.63 13.58
N ALA A 239 3.21 -4.32 13.81
CA ALA A 239 3.54 -5.56 13.10
C ALA A 239 2.42 -6.61 13.16
N VAL A 240 1.91 -6.89 14.37
CA VAL A 240 0.81 -7.83 14.56
C VAL A 240 -0.43 -7.35 13.80
N MET A 241 -0.74 -6.05 13.87
CA MET A 241 -1.90 -5.47 13.20
C MET A 241 -1.80 -5.59 11.67
N TYR A 242 -0.65 -5.27 11.07
CA TYR A 242 -0.42 -5.44 9.62
C TYR A 242 -0.60 -6.90 9.19
N LYS A 243 -0.02 -7.84 9.95
CA LYS A 243 -0.15 -9.27 9.70
C LYS A 243 -1.60 -9.76 9.76
N VAL A 244 -2.33 -9.46 10.84
CA VAL A 244 -3.69 -9.99 11.03
C VAL A 244 -4.73 -9.34 10.11
N MET A 245 -4.51 -8.08 9.73
CA MET A 245 -5.35 -7.36 8.76
C MET A 245 -4.93 -7.64 7.31
N ASN A 246 -3.86 -8.41 7.10
CA ASN A 246 -3.28 -8.70 5.78
C ASN A 246 -2.99 -7.42 4.99
N LEU A 247 -2.44 -6.42 5.68
CA LEU A 247 -1.96 -5.18 5.08
C LEU A 247 -0.54 -5.39 4.54
N ASP A 248 -0.16 -4.57 3.58
CA ASP A 248 1.21 -4.54 3.06
C ASP A 248 2.17 -4.02 4.14
N SER A 249 2.88 -4.92 4.83
CA SER A 249 3.81 -4.55 5.91
C SER A 249 4.97 -3.69 5.40
N SER A 250 5.28 -3.76 4.11
CA SER A 250 6.30 -2.91 3.49
C SER A 250 5.94 -1.43 3.58
N ALA A 251 4.65 -1.07 3.62
CA ALA A 251 4.21 0.33 3.74
C ALA A 251 4.63 1.01 5.05
N ARG A 252 5.06 0.23 6.06
CA ARG A 252 5.61 0.73 7.32
C ARG A 252 6.97 1.40 7.13
N TYR A 253 7.73 0.93 6.15
CA TYR A 253 9.11 1.31 5.92
C TYR A 253 9.27 2.04 4.58
N PHE A 254 8.50 1.63 3.57
CA PHE A 254 8.60 2.10 2.21
C PHE A 254 7.39 2.92 1.81
N LYS A 255 7.63 4.13 1.33
CA LYS A 255 6.61 5.03 0.79
C LYS A 255 7.00 5.48 -0.60
N PHE A 256 6.01 5.85 -1.40
CA PHE A 256 6.24 6.63 -2.60
C PHE A 256 5.94 8.07 -2.25
N ILE A 257 6.92 8.95 -2.43
CA ILE A 257 6.77 10.37 -2.23
C ILE A 257 7.28 10.98 -3.53
N ASP A 258 6.43 11.78 -4.18
CA ASP A 258 6.69 12.34 -5.51
C ASP A 258 7.16 11.28 -6.52
N ASP A 259 8.41 11.36 -7.00
CA ASP A 259 9.03 10.47 -7.98
C ASP A 259 10.16 9.61 -7.40
N PHE A 260 10.18 9.40 -6.08
CA PHE A 260 11.18 8.56 -5.40
C PHE A 260 10.56 7.49 -4.49
N LEU A 261 11.30 6.38 -4.35
CA LEU A 261 11.07 5.41 -3.29
C LEU A 261 11.71 5.94 -2.02
N PHE A 262 10.91 6.19 -1.00
CA PHE A 262 11.36 6.60 0.31
C PHE A 262 11.38 5.40 1.25
N PHE A 263 12.55 5.00 1.74
CA PHE A 263 12.74 3.94 2.72
C PHE A 263 13.17 4.55 4.05
N LYS A 264 12.27 4.61 5.03
CA LYS A 264 12.57 5.07 6.38
C LYS A 264 12.91 3.89 7.28
N LEU A 265 14.12 3.91 7.83
CA LEU A 265 14.60 2.87 8.70
C LEU A 265 14.03 3.06 10.12
N PRO A 266 13.41 2.02 10.73
CA PRO A 266 12.91 2.11 12.09
C PRO A 266 14.03 2.29 13.12
N THR A 267 13.73 3.01 14.20
CA THR A 267 14.67 3.21 15.33
C THR A 267 14.98 1.95 16.12
N GLU A 268 14.04 0.99 16.17
CA GLU A 268 14.24 -0.31 16.82
C GLU A 268 14.24 -1.44 15.78
N LEU A 269 15.43 -1.92 15.41
CA LEU A 269 15.63 -3.03 14.49
C LEU A 269 15.63 -4.38 15.22
N THR A 270 14.48 -4.83 15.68
CA THR A 270 14.36 -6.19 16.22
C THR A 270 14.50 -7.24 15.10
N PRO A 271 14.89 -8.50 15.38
CA PRO A 271 14.99 -9.55 14.35
C PRO A 271 13.72 -9.74 13.53
N PHE A 272 12.55 -9.51 14.14
CA PHE A 272 11.27 -9.53 13.44
C PHE A 272 11.16 -8.41 12.40
N VAL A 273 11.53 -7.18 12.77
CA VAL A 273 11.46 -6.00 11.89
C VAL A 273 12.45 -6.15 10.75
N ILE A 274 13.68 -6.58 11.05
CA ILE A 274 14.72 -6.85 10.05
C ILE A 274 14.21 -7.86 9.01
N ASN A 275 13.70 -9.01 9.47
CA ASN A 275 13.18 -10.05 8.58
C ASN A 275 11.99 -9.57 7.73
N ASP A 276 11.06 -8.81 8.33
CA ASP A 276 9.91 -8.22 7.63
C ASP A 276 10.34 -7.21 6.54
N ILE A 277 11.38 -6.39 6.79
CA ILE A 277 11.95 -5.52 5.76
C ILE A 277 12.53 -6.37 4.64
N LYS A 278 13.43 -7.31 4.96
CA LYS A 278 14.16 -8.15 3.99
C LYS A 278 13.23 -8.95 3.08
N GLU A 279 12.18 -9.56 3.63
CA GLU A 279 11.17 -10.32 2.87
C GLU A 279 10.42 -9.45 1.84
N ASN A 280 10.37 -8.14 2.06
CA ASN A 280 9.64 -7.20 1.21
C ASN A 280 10.54 -6.40 0.24
N MET A 281 11.86 -6.36 0.43
CA MET A 281 12.80 -5.54 -0.37
C MET A 281 12.68 -5.82 -1.88
N ASP A 282 12.80 -7.09 -2.29
CA ASP A 282 12.81 -7.49 -3.70
C ASP A 282 11.54 -7.04 -4.43
N ASN A 283 10.39 -7.23 -3.79
CA ASN A 283 9.10 -6.85 -4.34
C ASN A 283 8.98 -5.33 -4.41
N ARG A 284 9.49 -4.60 -3.40
CA ARG A 284 9.43 -3.15 -3.37
C ARG A 284 10.31 -2.52 -4.43
N ILE A 285 11.57 -2.93 -4.54
CA ILE A 285 12.51 -2.46 -5.56
C ILE A 285 11.93 -2.70 -6.96
N ARG A 286 11.46 -3.93 -7.23
CA ARG A 286 10.87 -4.28 -8.52
C ARG A 286 9.61 -3.48 -8.85
N ASN A 287 8.72 -3.27 -7.89
CA ASN A 287 7.50 -2.50 -8.11
C ASN A 287 7.81 -1.03 -8.40
N THR A 288 8.77 -0.46 -7.67
CA THR A 288 9.26 0.93 -7.85
C THR A 288 9.73 1.16 -9.29
N ILE A 289 10.56 0.26 -9.82
CA ILE A 289 11.07 0.38 -11.19
C ILE A 289 9.98 0.16 -12.23
N ASN A 290 9.06 -0.77 -11.98
CA ASN A 290 7.90 -0.95 -12.86
C ASN A 290 6.99 0.29 -12.91
N GLU A 291 7.10 1.19 -11.93
CA GLU A 291 6.41 2.47 -11.89
C GLU A 291 7.23 3.61 -12.53
N GLY A 292 8.43 3.32 -13.04
CA GLY A 292 9.32 4.28 -13.69
C GLY A 292 10.13 5.11 -12.70
N ILE A 293 10.08 4.78 -11.40
CA ILE A 293 10.83 5.46 -10.36
C ILE A 293 12.24 4.87 -10.31
N LEU A 294 13.23 5.73 -10.50
CA LEU A 294 14.66 5.39 -10.47
C LEU A 294 15.42 6.11 -9.34
N LYS A 295 14.70 6.83 -8.47
CA LYS A 295 15.26 7.60 -7.36
C LYS A 295 14.94 6.90 -6.04
N LEU A 296 15.93 6.79 -5.16
CA LEU A 296 15.81 6.21 -3.83
C LEU A 296 16.31 7.18 -2.78
N ILE A 297 15.53 7.32 -1.72
CA ILE A 297 15.95 8.01 -0.51
C ILE A 297 15.85 7.02 0.64
N ILE A 298 16.96 6.77 1.34
CA ILE A 298 16.96 6.02 2.60
C ILE A 298 17.09 7.00 3.75
N ASP A 299 16.13 7.01 4.67
CA ASP A 299 16.16 7.86 5.86
C ASP A 299 16.57 7.05 7.09
N VAL A 300 17.74 7.36 7.61
CA VAL A 300 18.33 6.78 8.84
C VAL A 300 18.50 7.82 9.94
N SER A 301 17.97 9.03 9.77
CA SER A 301 18.18 10.18 10.67
C SER A 301 17.62 10.00 12.08
N ASP A 302 16.64 9.11 12.26
CA ASP A 302 16.07 8.83 13.58
C ASP A 302 16.91 7.84 14.42
N LEU A 303 18.00 7.28 13.87
CA LEU A 303 18.89 6.39 14.62
C LEU A 303 19.77 7.19 15.59
N GLU A 304 19.79 6.78 16.87
CA GLU A 304 20.67 7.39 17.88
C GLU A 304 22.15 7.01 17.66
N GLU A 305 22.41 5.77 17.22
CA GLU A 305 23.73 5.22 16.92
C GLU A 305 23.64 4.30 15.69
N VAL A 306 24.70 4.23 14.88
CA VAL A 306 24.78 3.32 13.74
C VAL A 306 25.14 1.91 14.24
N GLY A 307 24.10 1.09 14.44
CA GLY A 307 24.24 -0.32 14.84
C GLY A 307 24.55 -1.27 13.66
N GLU A 308 25.07 -2.46 13.98
CA GLU A 308 25.34 -3.54 13.03
C GLU A 308 24.08 -3.92 12.25
N GLU A 309 22.92 -3.96 12.91
CA GLU A 309 21.63 -4.27 12.30
C GLU A 309 21.21 -3.25 11.24
N ALA A 310 21.52 -1.96 11.45
CA ALA A 310 21.17 -0.90 10.53
C ALA A 310 22.06 -0.97 9.28
N ILE A 311 23.36 -1.18 9.48
CA ILE A 311 24.34 -1.44 8.43
C ILE A 311 23.92 -2.65 7.58
N GLU A 312 23.55 -3.76 8.22
CA GLU A 312 23.09 -4.98 7.55
C GLU A 312 21.87 -4.71 6.66
N VAL A 313 20.85 -4.02 7.18
CA VAL A 313 19.61 -3.77 6.43
C VAL A 313 19.84 -2.81 5.25
N VAL A 314 20.61 -1.74 5.43
CA VAL A 314 20.89 -0.78 4.35
C VAL A 314 21.81 -1.40 3.31
N GLY A 315 22.87 -2.08 3.74
CA GLY A 315 23.81 -2.78 2.86
C GLY A 315 23.13 -3.83 2.00
N GLU A 316 22.29 -4.70 2.59
CA GLU A 316 21.54 -5.70 1.82
C GLU A 316 20.57 -5.05 0.82
N PHE A 317 19.97 -3.90 1.19
CA PHE A 317 19.09 -3.17 0.27
C PHE A 317 19.87 -2.63 -0.94
N ALA A 318 21.06 -2.06 -0.71
CA ALA A 318 21.94 -1.54 -1.75
C ALA A 318 22.50 -2.66 -2.64
N GLU A 319 23.03 -3.74 -2.05
CA GLU A 319 23.52 -4.93 -2.76
C GLU A 319 22.44 -5.49 -3.69
N LYS A 320 21.18 -5.59 -3.23
CA LYS A 320 20.06 -6.04 -4.07
C LYS A 320 19.81 -5.14 -5.28
N ILE A 321 19.98 -3.83 -5.14
CA ILE A 321 19.82 -2.89 -6.27
C ILE A 321 20.93 -3.12 -7.29
N GLU A 322 22.17 -3.26 -6.82
CA GLU A 322 23.35 -3.50 -7.65
C GLU A 322 23.27 -4.86 -8.37
N ASP A 323 22.92 -5.93 -7.66
CA ASP A 323 22.74 -7.28 -8.19
C ASP A 323 21.69 -7.34 -9.30
N MET A 324 20.63 -6.55 -9.15
CA MET A 324 19.58 -6.42 -10.15
C MET A 324 19.99 -5.55 -11.34
N LYS A 325 21.19 -4.93 -11.31
CA LYS A 325 21.77 -4.05 -12.33
C LYS A 325 20.84 -2.91 -12.71
N LEU A 326 20.27 -2.27 -11.70
CA LEU A 326 19.26 -1.26 -11.85
C LEU A 326 19.91 0.12 -11.93
N PRO A 327 19.45 1.03 -12.82
CA PRO A 327 19.98 2.38 -12.90
C PRO A 327 19.37 3.29 -11.82
N MET A 328 19.25 2.79 -10.59
CA MET A 328 18.69 3.56 -9.49
C MET A 328 19.75 4.47 -8.88
N ARG A 329 19.43 5.75 -8.71
CA ARG A 329 20.24 6.72 -7.97
C ARG A 329 19.74 6.80 -6.53
N GLY A 330 20.66 6.74 -5.58
CA GLY A 330 20.35 6.74 -4.16
C GLY A 330 20.86 7.97 -3.43
N THR A 331 20.20 8.29 -2.33
CA THR A 331 20.65 9.28 -1.34
C THR A 331 20.26 8.78 0.04
N ILE A 332 21.10 9.06 1.03
CA ILE A 332 20.87 8.69 2.43
C ILE A 332 20.70 9.96 3.24
N ILE A 333 19.59 10.06 3.97
CA ILE A 333 19.37 11.09 4.97
C ILE A 333 19.97 10.60 6.28
N ALA A 334 21.10 11.19 6.67
CA ALA A 334 21.83 10.85 7.88
C ALA A 334 22.33 12.13 8.56
N THR A 335 22.37 12.13 9.89
CA THR A 335 22.83 13.27 10.69
C THR A 335 23.90 12.82 11.67
N GLY A 336 24.79 13.72 12.06
CA GLY A 336 25.84 13.45 13.05
C GLY A 336 27.21 13.13 12.43
N GLU A 337 28.20 12.84 13.28
CA GLU A 337 29.60 12.61 12.86
C GLU A 337 29.77 11.33 12.01
N ASP A 338 28.82 10.41 12.15
CA ASP A 338 28.80 9.09 11.56
C ASP A 338 28.10 9.03 10.18
N ALA A 339 27.61 10.16 9.67
CA ALA A 339 26.80 10.23 8.45
C ALA A 339 27.55 9.74 7.20
N GLU A 340 28.84 10.03 7.06
CA GLU A 340 29.62 9.57 5.91
C GLU A 340 29.98 8.08 5.96
N MET A 341 29.74 7.39 7.08
CA MET A 341 30.01 5.95 7.15
C MET A 341 29.13 5.15 6.20
N TRP A 342 27.95 5.65 5.85
CA TRP A 342 27.01 4.95 4.98
C TRP A 342 27.53 4.78 3.55
N ASN A 343 28.43 5.65 3.06
CA ASN A 343 29.10 5.49 1.76
C ASN A 343 30.16 4.39 1.76
N ASN A 344 30.57 3.87 2.92
CA ASN A 344 31.49 2.75 2.99
C ASN A 344 30.79 1.39 2.82
N LEU A 345 29.47 1.37 2.67
CA LEU A 345 28.71 0.16 2.39
C LEU A 345 28.73 -0.14 0.91
N ASP A 346 28.96 -1.41 0.56
CA ASP A 346 28.92 -1.90 -0.81
C ASP A 346 27.57 -1.50 -1.47
N GLY A 347 27.64 -0.83 -2.61
CA GLY A 347 26.49 -0.34 -3.39
C GLY A 347 25.96 1.04 -2.98
N CYS A 348 26.55 1.68 -1.96
CA CYS A 348 26.21 3.04 -1.51
C CYS A 348 27.30 4.08 -1.81
N GLU A 349 28.40 3.70 -2.44
CA GLU A 349 29.60 4.54 -2.59
C GLU A 349 29.31 5.85 -3.32
N GLU A 350 28.48 5.78 -4.35
CA GLU A 350 28.08 6.91 -5.20
C GLU A 350 26.81 7.62 -4.70
N TRP A 351 26.26 7.25 -3.54
CA TRP A 351 25.02 7.86 -3.04
C TRP A 351 25.32 9.15 -2.27
N GLY A 352 24.53 10.20 -2.49
CA GLY A 352 24.64 11.43 -1.72
C GLY A 352 24.27 11.24 -0.25
N ILE A 353 24.90 12.00 0.65
CA ILE A 353 24.48 12.14 2.05
C ILE A 353 23.85 13.51 2.24
N CYS A 354 22.66 13.53 2.85
CA CYS A 354 21.90 14.76 3.09
C CYS A 354 21.40 14.81 4.54
N GLU A 355 21.19 16.01 5.08
CA GLU A 355 20.70 16.17 6.46
C GLU A 355 19.17 16.05 6.56
N ASP A 356 18.43 16.29 5.46
CA ASP A 356 16.98 16.23 5.43
C ASP A 356 16.40 15.80 4.08
N LEU A 357 15.07 15.70 4.03
CA LEU A 357 14.32 15.27 2.85
C LEU A 357 14.35 16.31 1.71
N GLU A 358 14.42 17.61 2.00
CA GLU A 358 14.47 18.62 0.94
C GLU A 358 15.82 18.57 0.22
N GLY A 359 16.92 18.52 0.98
CA GLY A 359 18.27 18.37 0.42
C GLY A 359 18.43 17.06 -0.37
N ALA A 360 17.85 15.97 0.11
CA ALA A 360 17.90 14.69 -0.62
C ALA A 360 17.17 14.74 -1.97
N LYS A 361 16.02 15.43 -2.05
CA LYS A 361 15.31 15.63 -3.32
C LYS A 361 16.13 16.51 -4.26
N GLU A 362 16.67 17.62 -3.77
CA GLU A 362 17.48 18.54 -4.57
C GLU A 362 18.71 17.84 -5.14
N HIS A 363 19.38 16.98 -4.37
CA HIS A 363 20.52 16.20 -4.84
C HIS A 363 20.13 15.23 -5.98
N LEU A 364 19.01 14.50 -5.83
CA LEU A 364 18.54 13.54 -6.85
C LEU A 364 17.96 14.20 -8.11
N ASP A 365 17.57 15.48 -8.04
CA ASP A 365 17.08 16.25 -9.18
C ASP A 365 18.21 16.83 -10.05
N LYS A 366 19.45 16.88 -9.55
CA LYS A 366 20.63 17.30 -10.35
C LYS A 366 20.96 16.26 -11.41
N ASP A 367 21.28 16.72 -12.61
CA ASP A 367 21.64 15.86 -13.73
C ASP A 367 22.98 15.16 -13.44
N PRO A 368 23.14 13.84 -13.69
CA PRO A 368 24.38 13.12 -13.41
C PRO A 368 25.61 13.70 -14.13
N GLU A 369 25.41 14.44 -15.22
CA GLU A 369 26.48 15.07 -16.01
C GLU A 369 27.06 16.34 -15.36
N GLU A 370 26.43 16.91 -14.32
CA GLU A 370 26.93 18.11 -13.63
C GLU A 370 27.93 17.82 -12.50
N GLU A 371 28.09 16.55 -12.07
CA GLU A 371 29.01 16.19 -10.96
C GLU A 371 30.46 15.92 -11.41
N ASP A 372 30.72 15.78 -12.72
CA ASP A 372 32.06 15.52 -13.28
C ASP A 372 32.90 16.80 -13.57
N GLU A 373 32.38 18.00 -13.26
CA GLU A 373 33.04 19.28 -13.62
C GLU A 373 33.79 20.02 -12.48
N ASP A 374 33.85 19.53 -11.24
CA ASP A 374 34.52 20.23 -10.11
C ASP A 374 35.84 19.61 -9.60
#